data_AF-A0A838YZK7-F1
#
_entry.id   AF-A0A838YZK7-F1
#
_cell.length_a   1.000
_cell.length_b   1.000
_cell.length_c   1.000
_cell.angle_alpha   90.00
_cell.angle_beta   90.00
_cell.angle_gamma   90.00
#
_symmetry.space_group_name_H-M   'P 1'
#
loop_
_entity.id
_entity.type
_entity.pdbx_description
1 polymer ?
#
loop_
_entity_poly.entity_id
_entity_poly.type
_entity_poly.pdbx_seq_one_letter_code
_entity_poly.pdbx_strand_id
1 'polypeptide(L)'
;MLLKDRVYLYELREQFLQKIVDEWEVKWQDDFDEFVSFDTLKSKNAFLESLLADIEENLHQHLNGESKKYLFSKDFLRRFIFEYGGREVRIQTHSRTGIALYLGYENWRDFLEKNKDIDNQTVNINYVNVNESLLPALRKSHLLSLNNESYTVFQEVKPKSKKNLLRVLYGIIALVLVSISSYFLIGWWINRPFSVDELKDVQFKVIKTVGQYPQAVRIAYDLGKIRRARNVEVELGVGRIVSVGSIISYITQSNKLRDTISQTYFYPGIYHLKLIVNNRVIKEISHVVYSYPNQWTSWAHGVAYEKNWITSISSVNNYIKNGVLHFDPVHMPNEIKDNDKDFRQAIHALTQNLGVTFDSLTFEARMKNPESEGGEGCHNMELVAADKNFNHFGTGFTMIGCTDYARMVVGESIFRRPTPHQGKNYDLHEFGVNQDEWNNLKVTISGNLVEVFINKRQVFKNRFVLKEKAAEIVDIRFIFNGAGSIDWVKISNSYTGKIVYQTNFDEDENLRK
;
A
#
# COMPACT_ATOMS: atom_id res chain seq x y z
N MET A 1 -21.70 -10.16 8.33
CA MET A 1 -21.51 -10.22 9.78
C MET A 1 -21.60 -8.79 10.28
N LEU A 2 -22.34 -8.51 11.36
CA LEU A 2 -22.49 -7.13 11.83
C LEU A 2 -21.14 -6.61 12.34
N LEU A 3 -20.86 -5.31 12.19
CA LEU A 3 -19.61 -4.69 12.64
C LEU A 3 -19.30 -5.05 14.10
N LYS A 4 -20.33 -5.02 14.95
CA LYS A 4 -20.33 -5.43 16.35
C LYS A 4 -19.78 -6.85 16.55
N ASP A 5 -20.26 -7.83 15.80
CA ASP A 5 -19.78 -9.22 15.91
C ASP A 5 -18.27 -9.34 15.65
N ARG A 6 -17.69 -8.48 14.79
CA ARG A 6 -16.26 -8.54 14.47
C ARG A 6 -15.39 -8.07 15.63
N VAL A 7 -15.87 -7.07 16.37
CA VAL A 7 -15.17 -6.52 17.54
C VAL A 7 -15.10 -7.58 18.63
N TYR A 8 -16.24 -8.22 18.96
CA TYR A 8 -16.25 -9.29 19.96
C TYR A 8 -15.47 -10.53 19.53
N LEU A 9 -15.42 -10.86 18.23
CA LEU A 9 -14.54 -11.94 17.77
C LEU A 9 -13.05 -11.60 17.88
N TYR A 10 -12.70 -10.33 17.69
CA TYR A 10 -11.33 -9.87 17.91
C TYR A 10 -10.97 -9.97 19.39
N GLU A 11 -11.82 -9.45 20.28
CA GLU A 11 -11.62 -9.56 21.73
C GLU A 11 -11.48 -11.02 22.19
N LEU A 12 -12.37 -11.91 21.73
CA LEU A 12 -12.33 -13.33 22.06
C LEU A 12 -10.99 -13.95 21.68
N ARG A 13 -10.41 -13.51 20.56
CA ARG A 13 -9.11 -13.98 20.09
C ARG A 13 -7.98 -13.43 20.95
N GLU A 14 -7.97 -12.15 21.27
CA GLU A 14 -6.90 -11.55 22.09
C GLU A 14 -6.85 -12.20 23.48
N GLN A 15 -7.99 -12.39 24.14
CA GLN A 15 -8.05 -13.11 25.42
C GLN A 15 -7.56 -14.56 25.30
N PHE A 16 -7.89 -15.23 24.18
CA PHE A 16 -7.41 -16.58 23.90
C PHE A 16 -5.88 -16.64 23.72
N LEU A 17 -5.30 -15.70 22.97
CA LEU A 17 -3.85 -15.63 22.78
C LEU A 17 -3.13 -15.28 24.08
N GLN A 18 -3.66 -14.34 24.86
CA GLN A 18 -3.10 -13.97 26.15
C GLN A 18 -3.06 -15.15 27.10
N LYS A 19 -4.14 -15.95 27.18
CA LYS A 19 -4.16 -17.17 27.98
C LYS A 19 -3.05 -18.16 27.60
N ILE A 20 -2.79 -18.35 26.31
CA ILE A 20 -1.71 -19.24 25.84
C ILE A 20 -0.35 -18.72 26.30
N VAL A 21 -0.12 -17.41 26.24
CA VAL A 21 1.11 -16.77 26.70
C VAL A 21 1.28 -16.91 28.21
N ASP A 22 0.22 -16.62 28.97
CA ASP A 22 0.22 -16.71 30.44
C ASP A 22 0.47 -18.16 30.93
N GLU A 23 -0.02 -19.15 30.18
CA GLU A 23 0.19 -20.57 30.49
C GLU A 23 1.48 -21.14 29.89
N TRP A 24 2.30 -20.35 29.18
CA TRP A 24 3.44 -20.88 28.42
C TRP A 24 4.49 -21.56 29.28
N GLU A 25 5.00 -20.86 30.30
CA GLU A 25 6.04 -21.38 31.19
C GLU A 25 5.56 -22.63 31.96
N VAL A 26 4.24 -22.72 32.21
CA VAL A 26 3.68 -23.78 33.06
C VAL A 26 3.24 -25.00 32.25
N LYS A 27 2.72 -24.82 31.03
CA LYS A 27 2.12 -25.91 30.24
C LYS A 27 2.88 -26.26 28.96
N TRP A 28 3.54 -25.29 28.31
CA TRP A 28 3.98 -25.44 26.93
C TRP A 28 5.50 -25.50 26.77
N GLN A 29 6.25 -24.95 27.72
CA GLN A 29 7.71 -24.79 27.62
C GLN A 29 8.47 -26.12 27.54
N ASP A 30 8.03 -27.16 28.26
CA ASP A 30 8.68 -28.48 28.28
C ASP A 30 8.60 -29.18 26.91
N ASP A 31 7.52 -28.95 26.14
CA ASP A 31 7.24 -29.64 24.89
C ASP A 31 7.63 -28.84 23.63
N PHE A 32 7.68 -27.49 23.71
CA PHE A 32 7.78 -26.62 22.52
C PHE A 32 8.90 -25.58 22.52
N ASP A 33 9.79 -25.65 23.50
CA ASP A 33 10.84 -24.66 23.81
C ASP A 33 10.26 -23.32 24.31
N GLU A 34 11.14 -22.33 24.55
CA GLU A 34 10.75 -20.97 24.94
C GLU A 34 9.83 -20.32 23.90
N PHE A 35 8.81 -19.58 24.36
CA PHE A 35 7.89 -18.88 23.48
C PHE A 35 8.63 -17.79 22.71
N VAL A 36 8.85 -18.01 21.42
CA VAL A 36 9.46 -16.99 20.56
C VAL A 36 8.37 -16.09 19.98
N SER A 37 7.45 -16.65 19.18
CA SER A 37 6.32 -15.91 18.63
C SER A 37 5.27 -16.86 18.06
N PHE A 38 4.04 -16.39 17.91
CA PHE A 38 2.98 -17.15 17.24
C PHE A 38 3.36 -17.54 15.80
N ASP A 39 4.13 -16.74 15.06
CA ASP A 39 4.55 -17.09 13.70
C ASP A 39 5.44 -18.33 13.63
N THR A 40 6.28 -18.57 14.64
CA THR A 40 7.07 -19.81 14.72
C THR A 40 6.17 -21.03 14.95
N LEU A 41 5.13 -20.86 15.77
CA LEU A 41 4.13 -21.89 16.08
C LEU A 41 3.22 -22.21 14.90
N LYS A 42 3.02 -21.26 13.97
CA LYS A 42 2.22 -21.46 12.74
C LYS A 42 2.66 -22.68 11.93
N SER A 43 3.96 -22.98 11.94
CA SER A 43 4.57 -24.12 11.26
C SER A 43 4.63 -25.41 12.08
N LYS A 44 4.44 -25.33 13.41
CA LYS A 44 4.51 -26.48 14.33
C LYS A 44 3.13 -27.14 14.46
N ASN A 45 2.84 -28.12 13.59
CA ASN A 45 1.60 -28.92 13.67
C ASN A 45 1.38 -29.56 15.05
N ALA A 46 2.46 -30.00 15.71
CA ALA A 46 2.41 -30.64 17.02
C ALA A 46 1.87 -29.72 18.12
N PHE A 47 2.20 -28.43 18.06
CA PHE A 47 1.67 -27.44 19.01
C PHE A 47 0.15 -27.29 18.86
N LEU A 48 -0.34 -27.17 17.62
CA LEU A 48 -1.77 -27.06 17.38
C LEU A 48 -2.56 -28.31 17.80
N GLU A 49 -1.96 -29.49 17.70
CA GLU A 49 -2.57 -30.74 18.16
C GLU A 49 -2.63 -30.80 19.70
N SER A 50 -1.56 -30.37 20.37
CA SER A 50 -1.49 -30.34 21.83
C SER A 50 -2.42 -29.29 22.43
N LEU A 51 -2.46 -28.09 21.83
CA LEU A 51 -3.40 -27.04 22.19
C LEU A 51 -4.85 -27.48 21.95
N LEU A 52 -5.11 -28.21 20.85
CA LEU A 52 -6.45 -28.75 20.61
C LEU A 52 -6.82 -29.74 21.72
N ALA A 53 -5.93 -30.67 22.08
CA ALA A 53 -6.15 -31.65 23.14
C ALA A 53 -6.41 -31.00 24.51
N ASP A 54 -5.66 -29.97 24.90
CA ASP A 54 -5.89 -29.20 26.14
C ASP A 54 -7.26 -28.51 26.13
N ILE A 55 -7.68 -27.96 24.99
CA ILE A 55 -9.04 -27.42 24.83
C ILE A 55 -10.09 -28.53 24.99
N GLU A 56 -9.90 -29.71 24.37
CA GLU A 56 -10.87 -30.81 24.50
C GLU A 56 -11.00 -31.27 25.94
N GLU A 57 -9.88 -31.42 26.66
CA GLU A 57 -9.83 -31.83 28.06
C GLU A 57 -10.53 -30.80 28.96
N ASN A 58 -10.22 -29.51 28.79
CA ASN A 58 -10.84 -28.44 29.56
C ASN A 58 -12.37 -28.39 29.33
N LEU A 59 -12.82 -28.57 28.09
CA LEU A 59 -14.24 -28.65 27.75
C LEU A 59 -14.90 -29.91 28.33
N HIS A 60 -14.20 -31.03 28.35
CA HIS A 60 -14.68 -32.27 28.96
C HIS A 60 -14.93 -32.11 30.46
N GLN A 61 -14.04 -31.41 31.17
CA GLN A 61 -14.17 -31.11 32.59
C GLN A 61 -15.35 -30.16 32.88
N HIS A 62 -15.56 -29.13 32.05
CA HIS A 62 -16.63 -28.16 32.26
C HIS A 62 -18.03 -28.67 31.87
N LEU A 63 -18.14 -29.57 30.89
CA LEU A 63 -19.42 -29.95 30.29
C LEU A 63 -19.90 -31.37 30.65
N ASN A 64 -19.32 -32.00 31.68
CA ASN A 64 -19.70 -33.36 32.13
C ASN A 64 -19.83 -34.38 30.97
N GLY A 65 -18.97 -34.28 29.94
CA GLY A 65 -18.96 -35.19 28.78
C GLY A 65 -19.72 -34.73 27.53
N GLU A 66 -20.42 -33.59 27.53
CA GLU A 66 -21.08 -33.04 26.33
C GLU A 66 -20.16 -32.20 25.40
N SER A 67 -18.84 -32.29 25.57
CA SER A 67 -17.83 -31.49 24.86
C SER A 67 -17.85 -31.62 23.33
N LYS A 68 -18.26 -32.79 22.79
CA LYS A 68 -18.22 -33.10 21.34
C LYS A 68 -18.94 -32.08 20.47
N LYS A 69 -19.94 -31.36 21.01
CA LYS A 69 -20.70 -30.34 20.27
C LYS A 69 -19.90 -29.05 20.02
N TYR A 70 -18.85 -28.81 20.79
CA TYR A 70 -18.06 -27.58 20.77
C TYR A 70 -16.64 -27.76 20.23
N LEU A 71 -16.25 -29.00 19.91
CA LEU A 71 -14.98 -29.31 19.28
C LEU A 71 -14.88 -28.69 17.89
N PHE A 72 -13.67 -28.29 17.52
CA PHE A 72 -13.36 -27.70 16.23
C PHE A 72 -12.06 -28.28 15.67
N SER A 73 -11.87 -28.18 14.35
CA SER A 73 -10.71 -28.79 13.72
C SER A 73 -9.42 -28.00 13.98
N LYS A 74 -8.28 -28.67 13.87
CA LYS A 74 -6.95 -28.05 13.83
C LYS A 74 -6.86 -26.91 12.82
N ASP A 75 -7.47 -27.07 11.64
CA ASP A 75 -7.48 -26.02 10.61
C ASP A 75 -8.32 -24.80 11.02
N PHE A 76 -9.37 -24.99 11.82
CA PHE A 76 -10.07 -23.86 12.42
C PHE A 76 -9.16 -23.12 13.41
N LEU A 77 -8.50 -23.84 14.31
CA LEU A 77 -7.59 -23.24 15.31
C LEU A 77 -6.43 -22.48 14.65
N ARG A 78 -5.82 -23.08 13.62
CA ARG A 78 -4.80 -22.41 12.79
C ARG A 78 -5.32 -21.09 12.20
N ARG A 79 -6.51 -21.08 11.62
CA ARG A 79 -7.10 -19.87 11.03
C ARG A 79 -7.43 -18.82 12.08
N PHE A 80 -7.94 -19.25 13.23
CA PHE A 80 -8.29 -18.39 14.35
C PHE A 80 -7.05 -17.69 14.92
N ILE A 81 -5.96 -18.43 15.13
CA ILE A 81 -4.71 -17.90 15.69
C ILE A 81 -3.94 -17.10 14.64
N PHE A 82 -3.71 -17.62 13.43
CA PHE A 82 -2.67 -17.10 12.52
C PHE A 82 -3.16 -16.45 11.22
N GLU A 83 -4.45 -16.52 10.90
CA GLU A 83 -4.99 -15.99 9.63
C GLU A 83 -6.06 -14.91 9.84
N TYR A 84 -6.24 -14.45 11.07
CA TYR A 84 -7.17 -13.38 11.40
C TYR A 84 -6.69 -12.06 10.76
N GLY A 85 -7.56 -11.41 9.97
CA GLY A 85 -7.27 -10.14 9.28
C GLY A 85 -7.08 -10.25 7.76
N GLY A 86 -6.66 -11.40 7.23
CA GLY A 86 -6.40 -11.57 5.78
C GLY A 86 -7.64 -11.89 4.93
N ARG A 87 -8.63 -12.61 5.49
CA ARG A 87 -9.92 -12.96 4.86
C ARG A 87 -11.02 -12.99 5.92
N GLU A 88 -12.26 -12.68 5.55
CA GLU A 88 -13.40 -12.73 6.49
C GLU A 88 -13.72 -14.19 6.89
N VAL A 89 -13.11 -14.67 7.98
CA VAL A 89 -13.39 -16.01 8.50
C VAL A 89 -14.70 -15.96 9.29
N ARG A 90 -15.78 -16.47 8.69
CA ARG A 90 -17.05 -16.67 9.42
C ARG A 90 -16.88 -17.82 10.41
N ILE A 91 -16.75 -17.47 11.69
CA ILE A 91 -16.69 -18.45 12.79
C ILE A 91 -18.12 -18.85 13.17
N GLN A 92 -18.38 -20.15 13.21
CA GLN A 92 -19.68 -20.70 13.63
C GLN A 92 -19.90 -20.50 15.14
N THR A 93 -21.15 -20.29 15.56
CA THR A 93 -21.53 -20.02 16.96
C THR A 93 -21.03 -21.08 17.94
N HIS A 94 -21.04 -22.35 17.55
CA HIS A 94 -20.56 -23.44 18.41
C HIS A 94 -19.06 -23.32 18.69
N SER A 95 -18.24 -22.93 17.70
CA SER A 95 -16.79 -22.74 17.88
C SER A 95 -16.49 -21.51 18.75
N ARG A 96 -17.28 -20.42 18.62
CA ARG A 96 -17.18 -19.26 19.52
C ARG A 96 -17.47 -19.65 20.97
N THR A 97 -18.49 -20.49 21.15
CA THR A 97 -18.88 -21.01 22.46
C THR A 97 -17.80 -21.91 23.04
N GLY A 98 -17.18 -22.78 22.23
CA GLY A 98 -16.06 -23.61 22.66
C GLY A 98 -14.85 -22.80 23.14
N ILE A 99 -14.47 -21.74 22.41
CA ILE A 99 -13.38 -20.85 22.83
C ILE A 99 -13.76 -20.06 24.09
N ALA A 100 -14.99 -19.54 24.17
CA ALA A 100 -15.47 -18.83 25.35
C ALA A 100 -15.46 -19.74 26.61
N LEU A 101 -15.90 -20.98 26.48
CA LEU A 101 -15.82 -21.98 27.55
C LEU A 101 -14.37 -22.24 28.00
N TYR A 102 -13.46 -22.41 27.04
CA TYR A 102 -12.04 -22.59 27.34
C TYR A 102 -11.42 -21.39 28.08
N LEU A 103 -11.93 -20.19 27.81
CA LEU A 103 -11.56 -18.94 28.51
C LEU A 103 -12.21 -18.78 29.90
N GLY A 104 -13.10 -19.68 30.31
CA GLY A 104 -13.78 -19.64 31.60
C GLY A 104 -15.14 -18.91 31.60
N TYR A 105 -15.70 -18.63 30.42
CA TYR A 105 -17.07 -18.10 30.27
C TYR A 105 -18.09 -19.23 30.18
N GLU A 106 -19.35 -18.99 30.54
CA GLU A 106 -20.39 -20.04 30.48
C GLU A 106 -20.79 -20.40 29.04
N ASN A 107 -20.74 -19.43 28.13
CA ASN A 107 -20.99 -19.59 26.70
C ASN A 107 -20.68 -18.27 25.95
N TRP A 108 -20.89 -18.23 24.63
CA TRP A 108 -20.69 -17.01 23.84
C TRP A 108 -21.53 -15.81 24.31
N ARG A 109 -22.74 -16.02 24.82
CA ARG A 109 -23.60 -14.93 25.30
C ARG A 109 -23.08 -14.36 26.61
N ASP A 110 -22.59 -15.20 27.52
CA ASP A 110 -21.92 -14.78 28.75
C ASP A 110 -20.65 -13.96 28.44
N PHE A 111 -19.85 -14.40 27.46
CA PHE A 111 -18.72 -13.62 26.95
C PHE A 111 -19.15 -12.23 26.47
N LEU A 112 -20.18 -12.14 25.62
CA LEU A 112 -20.70 -10.85 25.15
C LEU A 112 -21.15 -9.97 26.32
N GLU A 113 -21.78 -10.56 27.34
CA GLU A 113 -22.32 -9.83 28.49
C GLU A 113 -21.25 -9.28 29.42
N LYS A 114 -20.23 -10.09 29.74
CA LYS A 114 -19.11 -9.70 30.59
C LYS A 114 -18.15 -8.70 29.92
N ASN A 115 -18.18 -8.63 28.59
CA ASN A 115 -17.38 -7.68 27.80
C ASN A 115 -18.25 -6.57 27.15
N LYS A 116 -19.44 -6.28 27.73
CA LYS A 116 -20.37 -5.23 27.22
C LYS A 116 -19.78 -3.83 27.24
N ASP A 117 -18.76 -3.59 28.06
CA ASP A 117 -18.03 -2.33 28.13
C ASP A 117 -17.37 -1.98 26.79
N ILE A 118 -17.07 -2.97 25.95
CA ILE A 118 -16.62 -2.79 24.56
C ILE A 118 -17.64 -2.02 23.71
N ASP A 119 -18.94 -2.13 24.00
CA ASP A 119 -19.97 -1.35 23.30
C ASP A 119 -19.90 0.14 23.63
N ASN A 120 -19.38 0.49 24.81
CA ASN A 120 -19.25 1.86 25.31
C ASN A 120 -17.88 2.46 25.01
N GLN A 121 -16.87 1.62 24.77
CA GLN A 121 -15.65 2.05 24.12
C GLN A 121 -16.04 2.52 22.72
N THR A 122 -15.74 3.77 22.36
CA THR A 122 -15.82 4.21 20.97
C THR A 122 -14.91 3.29 20.17
N VAL A 123 -15.53 2.29 19.51
CA VAL A 123 -14.79 1.24 18.83
C VAL A 123 -14.10 1.84 17.61
N ASN A 124 -12.90 2.37 17.84
CA ASN A 124 -11.89 2.50 16.81
C ASN A 124 -11.47 1.08 16.46
N ILE A 125 -12.09 0.52 15.41
CA ILE A 125 -11.69 -0.78 14.86
C ILE A 125 -10.32 -0.59 14.21
N ASN A 126 -9.29 -0.64 15.04
CA ASN A 126 -7.93 -0.96 14.66
C ASN A 126 -7.97 -2.35 14.03
N TYR A 127 -7.66 -2.42 12.74
CA TYR A 127 -7.28 -3.68 12.12
C TYR A 127 -5.83 -3.81 12.55
N VAL A 128 -5.63 -4.36 13.75
CA VAL A 128 -4.30 -4.68 14.27
C VAL A 128 -3.71 -5.67 13.27
N ASN A 129 -2.62 -5.26 12.64
CA ASN A 129 -1.77 -6.15 11.89
C ASN A 129 -1.16 -7.10 12.93
N VAL A 130 -1.54 -8.38 12.86
CA VAL A 130 -1.21 -9.41 13.86
C VAL A 130 0.30 -9.64 14.02
N ASN A 131 1.12 -9.01 13.18
CA ASN A 131 2.56 -9.24 13.14
C ASN A 131 3.38 -8.37 14.12
N GLU A 132 2.79 -7.41 14.85
CA GLU A 132 3.56 -6.47 15.69
C GLU A 132 3.18 -6.44 17.19
N SER A 133 2.49 -7.47 17.71
CA SER A 133 2.48 -7.70 19.16
C SER A 133 3.64 -8.63 19.54
N LEU A 134 4.59 -8.05 20.26
CA LEU A 134 5.82 -8.65 20.81
C LEU A 134 6.93 -8.92 19.77
N LEU A 135 7.92 -8.00 19.72
CA LEU A 135 9.37 -8.27 19.83
C LEU A 135 10.23 -7.21 19.12
N PRO A 136 11.05 -6.46 19.88
CA PRO A 136 12.40 -6.14 19.45
C PRO A 136 13.40 -6.60 20.51
N ALA A 137 13.50 -7.90 20.71
CA ALA A 137 14.61 -8.48 21.44
C ALA A 137 15.01 -9.81 20.78
N LEU A 138 16.31 -10.01 20.62
CA LEU A 138 16.95 -11.31 20.38
C LEU A 138 16.94 -11.86 18.94
N ARG A 139 17.57 -11.09 18.04
CA ARG A 139 18.23 -11.66 16.86
C ARG A 139 19.58 -12.26 17.29
N LYS A 140 19.69 -13.59 17.38
CA LYS A 140 20.93 -14.39 17.14
C LYS A 140 20.69 -15.88 17.42
N SER A 141 20.76 -16.73 16.39
CA SER A 141 21.44 -18.03 16.44
C SER A 141 21.39 -18.74 15.07
N HIS A 142 22.26 -19.75 14.95
CA HIS A 142 22.85 -20.29 13.72
C HIS A 142 22.04 -21.45 13.09
N LEU A 143 22.26 -21.65 11.78
CA LEU A 143 21.80 -22.81 11.01
C LEU A 143 22.53 -24.10 11.43
N LEU A 144 21.76 -25.16 11.72
CA LEU A 144 22.24 -26.54 11.84
C LEU A 144 21.78 -27.37 10.64
N SER A 145 22.73 -28.12 10.09
CA SER A 145 22.60 -29.08 9.00
C SER A 145 21.94 -30.38 9.50
N LEU A 146 20.87 -30.83 8.83
CA LEU A 146 20.28 -32.15 9.07
C LEU A 146 21.04 -33.23 8.29
N ASN A 147 21.54 -34.21 9.03
CA ASN A 147 22.10 -35.45 8.53
C ASN A 147 21.01 -36.29 7.83
N ASN A 148 21.35 -36.80 6.64
CA ASN A 148 20.62 -37.87 6.00
C ASN A 148 21.09 -39.21 6.58
N GLU A 149 20.17 -39.97 7.19
CA GLU A 149 20.35 -41.41 7.33
C GLU A 149 19.39 -42.14 6.38
N SER A 150 19.97 -43.06 5.61
CA SER A 150 19.31 -43.88 4.62
C SER A 150 19.27 -45.32 5.11
N TYR A 151 18.08 -45.83 5.41
CA TYR A 151 17.84 -47.25 5.60
C TYR A 151 16.69 -47.72 4.72
N THR A 152 17.01 -48.45 3.65
CA THR A 152 16.24 -49.63 3.20
C THR A 152 17.15 -50.49 2.33
N VAL A 153 17.45 -51.69 2.81
CA VAL A 153 18.09 -52.77 2.05
C VAL A 153 17.01 -53.43 1.19
N PHE A 154 17.15 -53.39 -0.14
CA PHE A 154 16.27 -54.09 -1.07
C PHE A 154 16.85 -55.47 -1.41
N GLN A 155 16.00 -56.51 -1.34
CA GLN A 155 16.32 -57.85 -1.82
C GLN A 155 16.36 -57.90 -3.35
N GLU A 156 17.44 -58.47 -3.90
CA GLU A 156 17.57 -58.78 -5.33
C GLU A 156 16.60 -59.89 -5.74
N VAL A 157 15.55 -59.52 -6.47
CA VAL A 157 14.77 -60.47 -7.27
C VAL A 157 15.35 -60.50 -8.68
N LYS A 158 16.00 -61.61 -9.07
CA LYS A 158 16.50 -61.81 -10.45
C LYS A 158 15.32 -61.98 -11.42
N PRO A 159 15.10 -61.08 -12.39
CA PRO A 159 14.01 -61.22 -13.34
C PRO A 159 14.35 -62.26 -14.42
N LYS A 160 13.48 -63.26 -14.56
CA LYS A 160 13.41 -64.13 -15.74
C LYS A 160 12.80 -63.35 -16.92
N SER A 161 13.42 -63.48 -18.10
CA SER A 161 12.99 -62.95 -19.41
C SER A 161 13.28 -61.45 -19.68
N LYS A 162 14.49 -61.17 -20.17
CA LYS A 162 15.00 -59.82 -20.51
C LYS A 162 14.58 -59.25 -21.87
N LYS A 163 13.78 -59.94 -22.71
CA LYS A 163 13.53 -59.48 -24.08
C LYS A 163 12.26 -58.62 -24.28
N ASN A 164 11.33 -58.60 -23.32
CA ASN A 164 10.13 -57.73 -23.39
C ASN A 164 10.09 -56.60 -22.34
N LEU A 165 10.80 -56.71 -21.22
CA LEU A 165 10.81 -55.67 -20.16
C LEU A 165 11.44 -54.34 -20.63
N LEU A 166 12.55 -54.42 -21.38
CA LEU A 166 13.21 -53.24 -21.95
C LEU A 166 12.29 -52.49 -22.93
N ARG A 167 11.49 -53.20 -23.73
CA ARG A 167 10.52 -52.56 -24.65
C ARG A 167 9.39 -51.86 -23.89
N VAL A 168 8.89 -52.45 -22.81
CA VAL A 168 7.88 -51.82 -21.94
C VAL A 168 8.49 -50.60 -21.22
N LEU A 169 9.72 -50.70 -20.72
CA LEU A 169 10.41 -49.60 -20.05
C LEU A 169 10.70 -48.42 -20.99
N TYR A 170 11.16 -48.67 -22.23
CA TYR A 170 11.32 -47.61 -23.24
C TYR A 170 9.97 -46.98 -23.61
N GLY A 171 8.89 -47.77 -23.67
CA GLY A 171 7.54 -47.24 -23.88
C GLY A 171 7.09 -46.31 -22.76
N ILE A 172 7.33 -46.67 -21.49
CA ILE A 172 7.00 -45.83 -20.33
C ILE A 172 7.86 -44.56 -20.32
N ILE A 173 9.17 -44.66 -20.55
CA ILE A 173 10.07 -43.49 -20.59
C ILE A 173 9.66 -42.54 -21.72
N ALA A 174 9.32 -43.06 -22.90
CA ALA A 174 8.83 -42.24 -24.00
C ALA A 174 7.53 -41.51 -23.65
N LEU A 175 6.57 -42.18 -23.00
CA LEU A 175 5.33 -41.55 -22.53
C LEU A 175 5.58 -40.46 -21.47
N VAL A 176 6.49 -40.70 -20.54
CA VAL A 176 6.88 -39.70 -19.52
C VAL A 176 7.54 -38.49 -20.20
N LEU A 177 8.46 -38.71 -21.13
CA LEU A 177 9.11 -37.61 -21.87
C LEU A 177 8.12 -36.81 -22.72
N VAL A 178 7.16 -37.46 -23.38
CA VAL A 178 6.09 -36.79 -24.13
C VAL A 178 5.18 -35.99 -23.21
N SER A 179 4.85 -36.53 -22.03
CA SER A 179 4.00 -35.85 -21.04
C SER A 179 4.71 -34.62 -20.47
N ILE A 180 5.99 -34.76 -20.10
CA ILE A 180 6.85 -33.66 -19.63
C ILE A 180 7.00 -32.60 -20.72
N SER A 181 7.31 -33.01 -21.95
CA SER A 181 7.45 -32.08 -23.09
C SER A 181 6.14 -31.35 -23.37
N SER A 182 5.00 -32.05 -23.30
CA SER A 182 3.67 -31.43 -23.48
C SER A 182 3.36 -30.43 -22.37
N TYR A 183 3.68 -30.77 -21.11
CA TYR A 183 3.53 -29.86 -19.98
C TYR A 183 4.38 -28.60 -20.15
N PHE A 184 5.65 -28.74 -20.55
CA PHE A 184 6.52 -27.60 -20.82
C PHE A 184 6.07 -26.77 -22.03
N LEU A 185 5.61 -27.40 -23.12
CA LEU A 185 5.11 -26.69 -24.29
C LEU A 185 3.82 -25.93 -23.99
N ILE A 186 2.91 -26.51 -23.20
CA ILE A 186 1.68 -25.84 -22.75
C ILE A 186 2.02 -24.71 -21.79
N GLY A 187 2.90 -24.94 -20.82
CA GLY A 187 3.36 -23.92 -19.88
C GLY A 187 4.05 -22.75 -20.59
N TRP A 188 4.93 -23.05 -21.55
CA TRP A 188 5.58 -22.06 -22.41
C TRP A 188 4.56 -21.30 -23.26
N TRP A 189 3.59 -21.99 -23.87
CA TRP A 189 2.54 -21.37 -24.69
C TRP A 189 1.63 -20.43 -23.87
N ILE A 190 1.32 -20.79 -22.63
CA ILE A 190 0.54 -19.94 -21.70
C ILE A 190 1.37 -18.72 -21.30
N ASN A 191 2.65 -18.92 -20.97
CA ASN A 191 3.50 -17.90 -20.37
C ASN A 191 4.23 -17.00 -21.38
N ARG A 192 4.17 -17.27 -22.69
CA ARG A 192 4.81 -16.41 -23.71
C ARG A 192 4.23 -14.98 -23.70
N PRO A 193 4.98 -13.94 -24.10
CA PRO A 193 4.43 -12.59 -24.28
C PRO A 193 3.25 -12.57 -25.26
N PHE A 194 2.29 -11.66 -25.07
CA PHE A 194 1.22 -11.40 -26.04
C PHE A 194 1.77 -10.73 -27.29
N SER A 195 1.41 -11.26 -28.47
CA SER A 195 1.77 -10.61 -29.74
C SER A 195 0.92 -9.36 -29.96
N VAL A 196 1.42 -8.43 -30.77
CA VAL A 196 0.68 -7.22 -31.17
C VAL A 196 -0.67 -7.59 -31.80
N ASP A 197 -0.70 -8.64 -32.61
CA ASP A 197 -1.92 -9.15 -33.24
C ASP A 197 -2.93 -9.73 -32.24
N GLU A 198 -2.48 -10.36 -31.15
CA GLU A 198 -3.36 -10.84 -30.08
C GLU A 198 -3.98 -9.66 -29.31
N LEU A 199 -3.24 -8.55 -29.18
CA LEU A 199 -3.65 -7.38 -28.40
C LEU A 199 -4.44 -6.34 -29.20
N LYS A 200 -4.49 -6.44 -30.54
CA LYS A 200 -5.10 -5.42 -31.41
C LYS A 200 -6.58 -5.16 -31.09
N ASP A 201 -7.31 -6.20 -30.69
CA ASP A 201 -8.75 -6.16 -30.40
C ASP A 201 -9.03 -5.87 -28.91
N VAL A 202 -7.99 -5.74 -28.08
CA VAL A 202 -8.15 -5.48 -26.65
C VAL A 202 -8.61 -4.05 -26.44
N GLN A 203 -9.76 -3.89 -25.79
CA GLN A 203 -10.25 -2.61 -25.33
C GLN A 203 -10.01 -2.45 -23.83
N PHE A 204 -9.53 -1.29 -23.43
CA PHE A 204 -9.42 -0.87 -22.04
C PHE A 204 -9.64 0.63 -21.98
N LYS A 205 -10.75 1.06 -21.38
CA LYS A 205 -11.15 2.47 -21.40
C LYS A 205 -12.04 2.83 -20.22
N VAL A 206 -11.97 4.09 -19.83
CA VAL A 206 -12.98 4.73 -18.99
C VAL A 206 -14.21 4.97 -19.86
N ILE A 207 -15.36 4.42 -19.45
CA ILE A 207 -16.62 4.52 -20.22
C ILE A 207 -17.62 5.50 -19.62
N LYS A 208 -17.49 5.82 -18.33
CA LYS A 208 -18.37 6.76 -17.65
C LYS A 208 -17.65 7.36 -16.45
N THR A 209 -17.84 8.65 -16.23
CA THR A 209 -17.47 9.35 -15.01
C THR A 209 -18.72 10.03 -14.44
N VAL A 210 -18.81 10.11 -13.11
CA VAL A 210 -19.89 10.79 -12.38
C VAL A 210 -19.27 11.54 -11.22
N GLY A 211 -19.57 12.84 -11.11
CA GLY A 211 -18.96 13.73 -10.14
C GLY A 211 -17.61 14.30 -10.60
N GLN A 212 -17.06 15.20 -9.80
CA GLN A 212 -15.78 15.89 -10.07
C GLN A 212 -14.65 15.33 -9.21
N TYR A 213 -14.76 15.47 -7.89
CA TYR A 213 -14.12 14.62 -6.88
C TYR A 213 -14.95 14.78 -5.59
N PRO A 214 -15.32 13.69 -4.87
CA PRO A 214 -15.09 12.31 -5.27
C PRO A 214 -15.74 11.97 -6.62
N GLN A 215 -15.00 11.27 -7.48
CA GLN A 215 -15.44 10.91 -8.83
C GLN A 215 -15.59 9.41 -8.94
N ALA A 216 -16.82 8.97 -9.22
CA ALA A 216 -17.08 7.59 -9.58
C ALA A 216 -16.75 7.36 -11.06
N VAL A 217 -15.89 6.41 -11.33
CA VAL A 217 -15.38 6.07 -12.66
C VAL A 217 -15.72 4.62 -12.98
N ARG A 218 -16.35 4.40 -14.13
CA ARG A 218 -16.56 3.07 -14.70
C ARG A 218 -15.51 2.78 -15.76
N ILE A 219 -14.78 1.71 -15.53
CA ILE A 219 -13.71 1.23 -16.39
C ILE A 219 -14.20 -0.07 -17.01
N ALA A 220 -14.10 -0.19 -18.33
CA ALA A 220 -14.45 -1.41 -19.04
C ALA A 220 -13.23 -1.98 -19.74
N TYR A 221 -13.14 -3.30 -19.76
CA TYR A 221 -12.19 -4.02 -20.59
C TYR A 221 -12.87 -5.12 -21.40
N ASP A 222 -12.33 -5.37 -22.59
CA ASP A 222 -12.70 -6.49 -23.45
C ASP A 222 -11.41 -7.11 -24.01
N LEU A 223 -11.09 -8.33 -23.57
CA LEU A 223 -9.92 -9.09 -24.03
C LEU A 223 -10.15 -9.78 -25.39
N GLY A 224 -11.29 -9.53 -26.04
CA GLY A 224 -11.63 -10.10 -27.33
C GLY A 224 -11.65 -11.63 -27.30
N LYS A 225 -10.93 -12.24 -28.24
CA LYS A 225 -10.82 -13.70 -28.39
C LYS A 225 -9.49 -14.27 -27.87
N ILE A 226 -8.82 -13.59 -26.94
CA ILE A 226 -7.55 -14.09 -26.37
C ILE A 226 -7.81 -15.39 -25.60
N ARG A 227 -7.57 -16.53 -26.26
CA ARG A 227 -7.86 -17.88 -25.74
C ARG A 227 -7.05 -18.27 -24.51
N ARG A 228 -5.90 -17.63 -24.30
CA ARG A 228 -4.95 -17.92 -23.22
C ARG A 228 -4.99 -16.92 -22.06
N ALA A 229 -5.95 -16.00 -22.08
CA ALA A 229 -6.13 -15.06 -20.97
C ALA A 229 -6.63 -15.82 -19.73
N ARG A 230 -5.84 -15.77 -18.67
CA ARG A 230 -6.18 -16.21 -17.32
C ARG A 230 -5.78 -15.09 -16.36
N ASN A 231 -6.28 -15.13 -15.12
CA ASN A 231 -5.92 -14.17 -14.06
C ASN A 231 -5.97 -12.72 -14.56
N VAL A 232 -7.16 -12.26 -14.92
CA VAL A 232 -7.34 -10.87 -15.36
C VAL A 232 -7.40 -10.00 -14.13
N GLU A 233 -6.50 -9.04 -14.07
CA GLU A 233 -6.42 -8.07 -12.99
C GLU A 233 -6.46 -6.66 -13.56
N VAL A 234 -7.07 -5.75 -12.83
CA VAL A 234 -7.08 -4.34 -13.16
C VAL A 234 -6.50 -3.56 -11.99
N GLU A 235 -5.38 -2.91 -12.24
CA GLU A 235 -4.74 -1.97 -11.32
C GLU A 235 -5.44 -0.62 -11.47
N LEU A 236 -6.06 -0.14 -10.40
CA LEU A 236 -6.90 1.07 -10.40
C LEU A 236 -6.15 2.34 -10.01
N GLY A 237 -4.84 2.27 -9.76
CA GLY A 237 -3.99 3.45 -9.54
C GLY A 237 -4.27 4.26 -8.27
N VAL A 238 -5.11 3.78 -7.35
CA VAL A 238 -5.50 4.46 -6.10
C VAL A 238 -4.33 4.42 -5.10
N GLY A 239 -3.31 5.23 -5.34
CA GLY A 239 -2.10 5.30 -4.51
C GLY A 239 -0.87 5.89 -5.20
N ARG A 240 -1.00 6.38 -6.44
CA ARG A 240 -0.01 7.28 -7.07
C ARG A 240 -0.27 8.76 -6.74
N ILE A 241 -0.73 9.06 -5.54
CA ILE A 241 -0.55 10.41 -5.00
C ILE A 241 0.94 10.47 -4.67
N VAL A 242 1.71 11.08 -5.56
CA VAL A 242 3.16 11.07 -5.65
C VAL A 242 3.81 11.27 -4.26
N SER A 243 4.17 10.17 -3.63
CA SER A 243 5.14 10.08 -2.53
C SER A 243 5.95 8.82 -2.81
N VAL A 244 7.26 8.99 -2.75
CA VAL A 244 8.17 8.21 -3.55
C VAL A 244 8.54 6.90 -2.84
N GLY A 245 7.74 5.84 -2.99
CA GLY A 245 8.21 4.50 -2.67
C GLY A 245 7.16 3.39 -2.54
N SER A 246 5.95 3.69 -2.06
CA SER A 246 4.95 2.66 -1.78
C SER A 246 3.69 2.86 -2.63
N ILE A 247 3.63 2.13 -3.75
CA ILE A 247 2.42 2.05 -4.58
C ILE A 247 1.43 1.13 -3.85
N ILE A 248 0.48 1.71 -3.12
CA ILE A 248 -0.75 0.97 -2.82
C ILE A 248 -1.56 0.99 -4.10
N SER A 249 -1.56 -0.10 -4.86
CA SER A 249 -2.48 -0.22 -5.99
C SER A 249 -3.65 -1.10 -5.57
N TYR A 250 -4.86 -0.61 -5.80
CA TYR A 250 -6.05 -1.42 -5.66
C TYR A 250 -6.16 -2.28 -6.91
N ILE A 251 -5.95 -3.58 -6.73
CA ILE A 251 -6.05 -4.57 -7.79
C ILE A 251 -7.37 -5.28 -7.63
N THR A 252 -8.21 -5.23 -8.66
CA THR A 252 -9.39 -6.09 -8.74
C THR A 252 -9.10 -7.24 -9.68
N GLN A 253 -9.54 -8.44 -9.30
CA GLN A 253 -9.41 -9.65 -10.12
C GLN A 253 -10.77 -10.02 -10.71
N SER A 254 -10.77 -10.53 -11.94
CA SER A 254 -11.96 -11.07 -12.58
C SER A 254 -11.62 -12.29 -13.42
N ASN A 255 -12.54 -13.26 -13.43
CA ASN A 255 -12.43 -14.45 -14.27
C ASN A 255 -13.07 -14.25 -15.65
N LYS A 256 -13.65 -13.06 -15.91
CA LYS A 256 -14.32 -12.76 -17.18
C LYS A 256 -13.35 -12.12 -18.17
N LEU A 257 -13.47 -12.49 -19.45
CA LEU A 257 -12.76 -11.85 -20.55
C LEU A 257 -13.29 -10.44 -20.86
N ARG A 258 -14.50 -10.14 -20.38
CA ARG A 258 -15.18 -8.85 -20.52
C ARG A 258 -15.80 -8.50 -19.19
N ASP A 259 -15.46 -7.34 -18.67
CA ASP A 259 -16.05 -6.88 -17.42
C ASP A 259 -16.09 -5.37 -17.33
N THR A 260 -16.87 -4.88 -16.37
CA THR A 260 -16.92 -3.47 -16.01
C THR A 260 -16.68 -3.32 -14.52
N ILE A 261 -15.75 -2.45 -14.18
CA ILE A 261 -15.32 -2.17 -12.82
C ILE A 261 -15.75 -0.74 -12.48
N SER A 262 -16.18 -0.54 -11.24
CA SER A 262 -16.47 0.79 -10.70
C SER A 262 -15.46 1.14 -9.62
N GLN A 263 -14.82 2.30 -9.72
CA GLN A 263 -13.90 2.83 -8.73
C GLN A 263 -14.31 4.27 -8.38
N THR A 264 -14.25 4.63 -7.11
CA THR A 264 -14.42 6.03 -6.69
C THR A 264 -13.06 6.61 -6.33
N TYR A 265 -12.67 7.68 -7.00
CA TYR A 265 -11.46 8.44 -6.67
C TYR A 265 -11.86 9.60 -5.79
N PHE A 266 -11.38 9.58 -4.55
CA PHE A 266 -11.68 10.64 -3.60
C PHE A 266 -10.86 11.89 -3.91
N TYR A 267 -9.59 11.74 -4.26
CA TYR A 267 -8.64 12.84 -4.46
C TYR A 267 -8.54 13.27 -5.93
N PRO A 268 -8.27 14.54 -6.21
CA PRO A 268 -7.86 14.97 -7.53
C PRO A 268 -6.42 14.49 -7.83
N GLY A 269 -6.16 14.17 -9.08
CA GLY A 269 -4.86 13.69 -9.54
C GLY A 269 -4.89 12.87 -10.82
N ILE A 270 -3.74 12.29 -11.15
CA ILE A 270 -3.55 11.44 -12.31
C ILE A 270 -3.45 9.97 -11.85
N TYR A 271 -4.34 9.14 -12.35
CA TYR A 271 -4.45 7.72 -12.00
C TYR A 271 -3.97 6.85 -13.15
N HIS A 272 -2.97 6.02 -12.87
CA HIS A 272 -2.43 5.08 -13.84
C HIS A 272 -3.19 3.77 -13.77
N LEU A 273 -3.98 3.47 -14.79
CA LEU A 273 -4.77 2.25 -14.84
C LEU A 273 -4.03 1.23 -15.69
N LYS A 274 -3.90 -0.01 -15.19
CA LYS A 274 -3.28 -1.10 -15.93
C LYS A 274 -4.23 -2.27 -16.04
N LEU A 275 -4.31 -2.84 -17.23
CA LEU A 275 -4.92 -4.14 -17.46
C LEU A 275 -3.82 -5.19 -17.48
N ILE A 276 -3.89 -6.11 -16.52
CA ILE A 276 -2.89 -7.15 -16.29
C ILE A 276 -3.55 -8.50 -16.62
N VAL A 277 -2.90 -9.31 -17.43
CA VAL A 277 -3.36 -10.67 -17.78
C VAL A 277 -2.18 -11.60 -17.67
N ASN A 278 -2.34 -12.73 -16.96
CA ASN A 278 -1.25 -13.65 -16.66
C ASN A 278 -0.01 -12.93 -16.08
N ASN A 279 -0.24 -12.00 -15.13
CA ASN A 279 0.81 -11.21 -14.46
C ASN A 279 1.63 -10.30 -15.40
N ARG A 280 1.08 -9.97 -16.58
CA ARG A 280 1.70 -9.05 -17.54
C ARG A 280 0.78 -7.89 -17.83
N VAL A 281 1.31 -6.68 -17.80
CA VAL A 281 0.59 -5.50 -18.26
C VAL A 281 0.42 -5.59 -19.77
N ILE A 282 -0.82 -5.58 -20.24
CA ILE A 282 -1.16 -5.65 -21.68
C ILE A 282 -1.71 -4.33 -22.23
N LYS A 283 -2.22 -3.47 -21.35
CA LYS A 283 -2.72 -2.14 -21.71
C LYS A 283 -2.62 -1.20 -20.52
N GLU A 284 -2.22 0.04 -20.77
CA GLU A 284 -2.16 1.11 -19.78
C GLU A 284 -2.93 2.32 -20.31
N ILE A 285 -3.65 3.00 -19.41
CA ILE A 285 -4.31 4.27 -19.69
C ILE A 285 -4.17 5.22 -18.50
N SER A 286 -4.16 6.52 -18.76
CA SER A 286 -4.23 7.57 -17.74
C SER A 286 -5.69 8.01 -17.54
N HIS A 287 -6.11 8.18 -16.30
CA HIS A 287 -7.36 8.87 -15.97
C HIS A 287 -7.06 10.07 -15.06
N VAL A 288 -7.54 11.26 -15.43
CA VAL A 288 -7.34 12.48 -14.64
C VAL A 288 -8.63 12.82 -13.91
N VAL A 289 -8.54 12.97 -12.59
CA VAL A 289 -9.60 13.49 -11.74
C VAL A 289 -9.27 14.94 -11.44
N TYR A 290 -10.00 15.86 -12.05
CA TYR A 290 -9.74 17.29 -11.91
C TYR A 290 -10.22 17.83 -10.58
N SER A 291 -9.46 18.78 -10.01
CA SER A 291 -9.93 19.68 -8.97
C SER A 291 -11.10 20.54 -9.47
N TYR A 292 -11.79 21.25 -8.56
CA TYR A 292 -12.74 22.28 -8.95
C TYR A 292 -11.97 23.37 -9.72
N PRO A 293 -12.57 24.02 -10.72
CA PRO A 293 -11.83 24.93 -11.59
C PRO A 293 -11.12 26.02 -10.79
N ASN A 294 -9.79 26.09 -10.93
CA ASN A 294 -8.91 27.00 -10.19
C ASN A 294 -8.96 26.89 -8.65
N GLN A 295 -9.50 25.80 -8.12
CA GLN A 295 -9.54 25.58 -6.68
C GLN A 295 -8.49 24.56 -6.28
N TRP A 296 -7.67 24.94 -5.30
CA TRP A 296 -6.80 24.00 -4.64
C TRP A 296 -7.62 22.98 -3.86
N THR A 297 -7.03 21.84 -3.56
CA THR A 297 -7.58 20.80 -2.68
C THR A 297 -6.53 20.44 -1.66
N SER A 298 -6.92 20.38 -0.39
CA SER A 298 -5.97 20.11 0.69
C SER A 298 -6.43 18.92 1.52
N TRP A 299 -5.48 18.07 1.88
CA TRP A 299 -5.69 16.96 2.80
C TRP A 299 -4.40 16.66 3.56
N ALA A 300 -4.54 16.08 4.75
CA ALA A 300 -3.42 15.64 5.56
C ALA A 300 -3.48 14.14 5.86
N HIS A 301 -2.30 13.59 6.13
CA HIS A 301 -2.06 12.25 6.66
C HIS A 301 -1.40 12.42 8.03
N GLY A 302 -1.77 11.57 8.98
CA GLY A 302 -1.04 11.52 10.24
C GLY A 302 -0.70 10.11 10.68
N VAL A 303 -0.03 10.03 11.83
CA VAL A 303 0.44 8.80 12.44
C VAL A 303 -0.37 8.60 13.70
N ALA A 304 -1.28 7.66 13.68
CA ALA A 304 -1.47 6.87 14.87
C ALA A 304 -1.85 5.47 14.45
N TYR A 305 -1.13 4.55 15.07
CA TYR A 305 -1.37 3.11 14.96
C TYR A 305 -1.39 2.62 13.50
N GLU A 306 -0.24 2.65 12.83
CA GLU A 306 0.08 1.91 11.59
C GLU A 306 -0.88 2.05 10.39
N LYS A 307 -1.91 2.88 10.49
CA LYS A 307 -2.85 3.18 9.43
C LYS A 307 -2.60 4.60 8.98
N ASN A 308 -2.25 4.76 7.71
CA ASN A 308 -2.32 6.05 7.04
C ASN A 308 -3.79 6.47 6.99
N TRP A 309 -4.29 7.16 8.00
CA TRP A 309 -5.59 7.78 7.92
C TRP A 309 -5.47 8.94 6.96
N ILE A 310 -6.38 8.98 6.00
CA ILE A 310 -6.52 10.11 5.12
C ILE A 310 -7.73 10.90 5.59
N THR A 311 -7.48 12.15 5.98
CA THR A 311 -8.51 13.12 6.33
C THR A 311 -9.58 13.24 5.25
N SER A 312 -10.80 13.60 5.70
CA SER A 312 -11.84 14.17 4.85
C SER A 312 -11.24 15.29 3.99
N ILE A 313 -11.33 15.11 2.67
CA ILE A 313 -11.02 16.16 1.70
C ILE A 313 -11.90 17.35 2.01
N SER A 314 -11.29 18.43 2.52
CA SER A 314 -12.01 19.68 2.68
C SER A 314 -11.78 20.51 1.44
N SER A 315 -12.87 21.01 0.85
CA SER A 315 -12.81 22.11 -0.10
C SER A 315 -12.13 23.30 0.59
N VAL A 316 -11.30 24.01 -0.17
CA VAL A 316 -10.19 24.83 0.33
C VAL A 316 -10.58 26.10 1.09
N ASN A 317 -11.86 26.48 1.11
CA ASN A 317 -12.30 27.75 1.71
C ASN A 317 -11.97 27.88 3.20
N ASN A 318 -11.75 26.78 3.94
CA ASN A 318 -11.39 26.83 5.36
C ASN A 318 -9.88 27.03 5.61
N TYR A 319 -9.03 26.87 4.60
CA TYR A 319 -7.56 26.83 4.74
C TYR A 319 -6.85 28.02 4.11
N ILE A 320 -7.58 28.89 3.42
CA ILE A 320 -7.04 30.17 2.97
C ILE A 320 -7.38 31.21 4.03
N LYS A 321 -6.37 31.78 4.68
CA LYS A 321 -6.52 32.88 5.64
C LYS A 321 -5.49 33.95 5.33
N ASN A 322 -5.93 35.20 5.15
CA ASN A 322 -5.05 36.36 4.92
C ASN A 322 -4.06 36.18 3.74
N GLY A 323 -4.52 35.66 2.59
CA GLY A 323 -3.65 35.48 1.43
C GLY A 323 -2.71 34.27 1.51
N VAL A 324 -2.88 33.39 2.50
CA VAL A 324 -2.02 32.22 2.68
C VAL A 324 -2.86 30.95 2.66
N LEU A 325 -2.49 30.01 1.80
CA LEU A 325 -2.97 28.64 1.87
C LEU A 325 -2.18 27.89 2.95
N HIS A 326 -2.85 27.55 4.06
CA HIS A 326 -2.23 26.91 5.20
C HIS A 326 -3.19 25.93 5.88
N PHE A 327 -2.68 24.74 6.17
CA PHE A 327 -3.45 23.71 6.85
C PHE A 327 -3.29 23.84 8.37
N ASP A 328 -4.17 24.62 9.01
CA ASP A 328 -4.11 24.89 10.45
C ASP A 328 -4.25 23.59 11.26
N PRO A 329 -3.19 23.14 11.98
CA PRO A 329 -3.24 21.92 12.76
C PRO A 329 -4.39 21.92 13.75
N VAL A 330 -4.79 23.07 14.31
CA VAL A 330 -5.88 23.18 15.30
C VAL A 330 -7.21 22.69 14.74
N HIS A 331 -7.43 22.75 13.43
CA HIS A 331 -8.66 22.28 12.81
C HIS A 331 -8.61 20.81 12.36
N MET A 332 -7.49 20.11 12.54
CA MET A 332 -7.45 18.68 12.25
C MET A 332 -8.32 17.90 13.25
N PRO A 333 -9.08 16.91 12.77
CA PRO A 333 -9.76 15.97 13.64
C PRO A 333 -8.79 15.34 14.64
N ASN A 334 -9.25 15.07 15.86
CA ASN A 334 -8.41 14.52 16.93
C ASN A 334 -7.89 13.12 16.58
N GLU A 335 -8.52 12.44 15.63
CA GLU A 335 -8.02 11.18 15.08
C GLU A 335 -6.74 11.38 14.26
N ILE A 336 -6.38 12.61 13.87
CA ILE A 336 -5.12 12.93 13.19
C ILE A 336 -4.04 13.53 14.10
N LYS A 337 -4.48 14.13 15.20
CA LYS A 337 -3.61 14.62 16.25
C LYS A 337 -3.53 13.53 17.31
N ASP A 338 -2.48 12.72 17.32
CA ASP A 338 -2.19 12.04 18.59
C ASP A 338 -1.98 13.13 19.67
N ASN A 339 -2.11 12.75 20.95
CA ASN A 339 -1.95 13.65 22.10
C ASN A 339 -0.62 14.45 22.05
N ASP A 340 0.34 14.01 21.22
CA ASP A 340 1.66 14.60 21.02
C ASP A 340 1.81 15.53 19.78
N LYS A 341 0.72 15.87 19.07
CA LYS A 341 0.75 16.70 17.84
C LYS A 341 1.49 16.06 16.66
N ASP A 342 1.57 14.73 16.60
CA ASP A 342 2.27 14.01 15.53
C ASP A 342 1.43 13.88 14.24
N PHE A 343 1.30 15.00 13.52
CA PHE A 343 0.79 14.98 12.15
C PHE A 343 1.96 14.82 11.17
N ARG A 344 1.82 13.92 10.19
CA ARG A 344 2.96 13.49 9.37
C ARG A 344 3.13 14.34 8.14
N GLN A 345 2.04 14.61 7.42
CA GLN A 345 2.12 15.22 6.12
C GLN A 345 0.86 15.99 5.71
N ALA A 346 0.99 17.24 5.27
CA ALA A 346 -0.03 17.97 4.55
C ALA A 346 0.24 17.97 3.05
N ILE A 347 -0.83 17.88 2.26
CA ILE A 347 -0.78 17.92 0.79
C ILE A 347 -1.76 18.98 0.30
N HIS A 348 -1.26 19.88 -0.56
CA HIS A 348 -2.07 20.82 -1.31
C HIS A 348 -1.91 20.53 -2.80
N ALA A 349 -2.99 20.24 -3.50
CA ALA A 349 -2.96 19.89 -4.91
C ALA A 349 -3.89 20.75 -5.76
N LEU A 350 -3.46 21.04 -6.97
CA LEU A 350 -4.27 21.60 -8.03
C LEU A 350 -4.14 20.70 -9.26
N THR A 351 -5.23 20.01 -9.61
CA THR A 351 -5.29 19.14 -10.79
C THR A 351 -6.19 19.79 -11.83
N GLN A 352 -5.60 20.42 -12.85
CA GLN A 352 -6.29 21.03 -13.98
C GLN A 352 -5.37 21.15 -15.18
N ASN A 353 -5.90 21.32 -16.39
CA ASN A 353 -5.06 21.58 -17.55
C ASN A 353 -4.44 22.99 -17.47
N LEU A 354 -3.13 23.08 -17.30
CA LEU A 354 -2.40 24.35 -17.20
C LEU A 354 -1.94 24.88 -18.58
N GLY A 355 -2.12 24.13 -19.67
CA GLY A 355 -1.75 24.58 -21.01
C GLY A 355 -0.24 24.78 -21.23
N VAL A 356 0.60 24.20 -20.38
CA VAL A 356 2.06 24.17 -20.50
C VAL A 356 2.54 22.72 -20.55
N THR A 357 3.54 22.43 -21.38
CA THR A 357 4.12 21.08 -21.48
C THR A 357 5.21 20.87 -20.43
N PHE A 358 5.45 19.62 -20.05
CA PHE A 358 6.44 19.26 -19.03
C PHE A 358 7.84 19.81 -19.33
N ASP A 359 8.26 19.76 -20.60
CA ASP A 359 9.54 20.24 -21.10
C ASP A 359 9.61 21.76 -21.31
N SER A 360 8.56 22.51 -20.96
CA SER A 360 8.52 23.97 -21.06
C SER A 360 8.00 24.62 -19.77
N LEU A 361 8.21 23.99 -18.62
CA LEU A 361 7.62 24.41 -17.35
C LEU A 361 8.54 25.33 -16.54
N THR A 362 8.00 26.43 -16.03
CA THR A 362 8.57 27.14 -14.88
C THR A 362 7.54 27.15 -13.75
N PHE A 363 7.90 26.56 -12.61
CA PHE A 363 7.10 26.54 -11.39
C PHE A 363 7.80 27.39 -10.34
N GLU A 364 7.15 28.47 -9.93
CA GLU A 364 7.57 29.34 -8.83
C GLU A 364 6.54 29.30 -7.70
N ALA A 365 7.01 29.29 -6.45
CA ALA A 365 6.17 29.41 -5.27
C ALA A 365 6.94 30.03 -4.11
N ARG A 366 6.21 30.59 -3.15
CA ARG A 366 6.76 31.00 -1.85
C ARG A 366 6.13 30.19 -0.74
N MET A 367 6.96 29.46 0.00
CA MET A 367 6.50 28.50 1.01
C MET A 367 7.32 28.54 2.29
N LYS A 368 6.73 28.02 3.36
CA LYS A 368 7.30 27.90 4.71
C LYS A 368 6.75 26.63 5.37
N ASN A 369 7.53 25.98 6.23
CA ASN A 369 7.07 24.82 7.01
C ASN A 369 7.82 24.80 8.36
N PRO A 370 7.45 25.68 9.30
CA PRO A 370 8.23 25.92 10.51
C PRO A 370 8.28 24.69 11.40
N GLU A 371 9.34 24.53 12.20
CA GLU A 371 9.47 23.40 13.14
C GLU A 371 8.31 23.33 14.14
N SER A 372 7.78 24.49 14.55
CA SER A 372 6.64 24.60 15.47
C SER A 372 5.34 23.97 14.95
N GLU A 373 5.23 23.85 13.62
CA GLU A 373 4.10 23.25 12.90
C GLU A 373 4.63 22.15 11.96
N GLY A 374 5.82 21.65 12.25
CA GLY A 374 6.50 20.64 11.48
C GLY A 374 6.13 19.28 12.02
N GLY A 375 5.99 18.30 11.14
CA GLY A 375 5.77 16.91 11.52
C GLY A 375 7.07 16.20 11.87
N GLU A 376 7.16 14.92 11.48
CA GLU A 376 8.36 14.08 11.57
C GLU A 376 9.64 14.80 11.08
N GLY A 377 10.80 14.42 11.63
CA GLY A 377 12.06 15.16 11.56
C GLY A 377 12.46 15.69 10.17
N CYS A 378 13.24 16.78 10.18
CA CYS A 378 13.72 17.53 9.01
C CYS A 378 12.68 18.39 8.25
N HIS A 379 11.39 18.25 8.58
CA HIS A 379 10.28 19.09 8.11
C HIS A 379 10.21 19.28 6.60
N ASN A 380 10.51 18.26 5.81
CA ASN A 380 10.69 18.38 4.37
C ASN A 380 9.50 19.07 3.66
N MET A 381 9.81 19.94 2.70
CA MET A 381 8.84 20.54 1.77
C MET A 381 9.12 20.03 0.37
N GLU A 382 8.11 19.55 -0.36
CA GLU A 382 8.27 19.08 -1.72
C GLU A 382 7.39 19.85 -2.72
N LEU A 383 7.99 20.22 -3.84
CA LEU A 383 7.29 20.68 -5.04
C LEU A 383 7.17 19.52 -6.02
N VAL A 384 5.95 19.21 -6.43
CA VAL A 384 5.67 18.15 -7.40
C VAL A 384 4.85 18.71 -8.56
N ALA A 385 5.16 18.30 -9.78
CA ALA A 385 4.24 18.42 -10.91
C ALA A 385 4.29 17.17 -11.78
N ALA A 386 3.17 16.86 -12.43
CA ALA A 386 3.05 15.73 -13.36
C ALA A 386 2.26 16.09 -14.62
N ASP A 387 2.66 15.48 -15.74
CA ASP A 387 1.96 15.54 -17.01
C ASP A 387 1.03 14.33 -17.25
N LYS A 388 0.21 14.41 -18.29
CA LYS A 388 -0.74 13.34 -18.70
C LYS A 388 -0.07 11.98 -18.99
N ASN A 389 1.22 11.99 -19.27
CA ASN A 389 2.03 10.80 -19.58
C ASN A 389 2.83 10.31 -18.37
N PHE A 390 2.54 10.79 -17.16
CA PHE A 390 3.24 10.44 -15.92
C PHE A 390 4.73 10.80 -15.90
N ASN A 391 5.19 11.71 -16.77
CA ASN A 391 6.42 12.41 -16.46
C ASN A 391 6.11 13.30 -15.26
N HIS A 392 6.94 13.19 -14.23
CA HIS A 392 6.80 14.02 -13.05
C HIS A 392 8.16 14.61 -12.70
N PHE A 393 8.11 15.74 -12.01
CA PHE A 393 9.21 16.16 -11.18
C PHE A 393 8.76 16.22 -9.73
N GLY A 394 9.66 15.92 -8.82
CA GLY A 394 9.52 16.10 -7.40
C GLY A 394 10.82 16.63 -6.85
N THR A 395 10.83 17.79 -6.19
CA THR A 395 12.01 18.34 -5.54
C THR A 395 11.72 18.56 -4.06
N GLY A 396 12.43 17.85 -3.21
CA GLY A 396 12.36 17.95 -1.76
C GLY A 396 13.43 18.89 -1.21
N PHE A 397 12.99 19.89 -0.46
CA PHE A 397 13.79 20.82 0.31
C PHE A 397 13.73 20.41 1.78
N THR A 398 14.85 20.54 2.47
CA THR A 398 15.01 20.07 3.85
C THR A 398 15.48 21.21 4.73
N MET A 399 15.42 21.06 6.06
CA MET A 399 16.09 22.02 6.93
C MET A 399 17.61 21.95 6.77
N ILE A 400 18.30 23.04 7.08
CA ILE A 400 19.77 23.04 7.14
C ILE A 400 20.23 21.94 8.12
N GLY A 401 21.16 21.08 7.68
CA GLY A 401 21.64 19.92 8.44
C GLY A 401 20.98 18.59 8.06
N CYS A 402 19.85 18.61 7.35
CA CYS A 402 19.12 17.41 6.90
C CYS A 402 19.27 17.09 5.41
N THR A 403 20.24 17.69 4.74
CA THR A 403 20.36 17.63 3.27
C THR A 403 20.74 16.25 2.72
N ASP A 404 21.10 15.31 3.59
CA ASP A 404 21.25 13.90 3.21
C ASP A 404 19.92 13.26 2.77
N TYR A 405 18.79 13.81 3.24
CA TYR A 405 17.45 13.42 2.83
C TYR A 405 16.92 14.20 1.62
N ALA A 406 17.67 15.21 1.15
CA ALA A 406 17.28 15.96 -0.04
C ALA A 406 17.26 15.03 -1.27
N ARG A 407 16.20 15.16 -2.05
CA ARG A 407 15.94 14.32 -3.22
C ARG A 407 15.29 15.14 -4.31
N MET A 408 15.75 14.94 -5.55
CA MET A 408 15.06 15.42 -6.72
C MET A 408 14.84 14.29 -7.73
N VAL A 409 13.64 14.17 -8.26
CA VAL A 409 13.28 13.27 -9.36
C VAL A 409 12.76 14.11 -10.49
N VAL A 410 13.20 13.86 -11.72
CA VAL A 410 12.69 14.51 -12.94
C VAL A 410 12.67 13.48 -14.06
N GLY A 411 11.48 13.10 -14.52
CA GLY A 411 11.31 11.98 -15.46
C GLY A 411 11.81 10.68 -14.82
N GLU A 412 12.78 10.02 -15.47
CA GLU A 412 13.46 8.83 -14.93
C GLU A 412 14.74 9.16 -14.14
N SER A 413 15.19 10.41 -14.17
CA SER A 413 16.43 10.79 -13.48
C SER A 413 16.18 11.06 -12.00
N ILE A 414 16.96 10.38 -11.16
CA ILE A 414 16.96 10.56 -9.70
C ILE A 414 18.29 11.18 -9.29
N PHE A 415 18.22 12.32 -8.61
CA PHE A 415 19.35 13.08 -8.06
C PHE A 415 19.27 13.05 -6.54
N ARG A 416 20.35 12.62 -5.88
CA ARG A 416 20.47 12.59 -4.41
C ARG A 416 21.92 12.40 -3.98
N ARG A 417 22.21 12.65 -2.70
CA ARG A 417 23.52 12.38 -2.13
C ARG A 417 23.88 10.89 -2.22
N PRO A 418 25.19 10.57 -2.27
CA PRO A 418 25.66 9.19 -2.23
C PRO A 418 25.21 8.55 -0.90
N THR A 419 24.26 7.64 -0.99
CA THR A 419 23.84 6.76 0.11
C THR A 419 23.99 5.33 -0.40
N PRO A 420 24.01 4.29 0.45
CA PRO A 420 24.10 2.89 0.00
C PRO A 420 22.94 2.44 -0.93
N HIS A 421 21.95 3.29 -1.16
CA HIS A 421 20.82 3.05 -2.05
C HIS A 421 21.12 3.49 -3.50
N GLN A 422 20.47 2.89 -4.51
CA GLN A 422 20.69 3.18 -5.94
C GLN A 422 20.21 4.58 -6.41
N GLY A 423 21.10 5.42 -6.96
CA GLY A 423 20.76 6.74 -7.54
C GLY A 423 21.96 7.38 -8.24
N LYS A 424 21.77 8.50 -8.96
CA LYS A 424 22.93 9.25 -9.48
C LYS A 424 23.54 10.08 -8.34
N ASN A 425 24.87 10.05 -8.23
CA ASN A 425 25.62 10.78 -7.21
C ASN A 425 25.63 12.28 -7.52
N TYR A 426 24.85 13.06 -6.77
CA TYR A 426 24.87 14.52 -6.83
C TYR A 426 24.82 15.11 -5.42
N ASP A 427 25.59 16.17 -5.19
CA ASP A 427 25.50 16.90 -3.93
C ASP A 427 24.31 17.85 -3.98
N LEU A 428 23.33 17.61 -3.11
CA LEU A 428 22.14 18.44 -2.94
C LEU A 428 22.21 19.26 -1.63
N HIS A 429 23.40 19.49 -1.09
CA HIS A 429 23.58 20.27 0.15
C HIS A 429 22.88 21.65 0.08
N GLU A 430 22.89 22.30 -1.08
CA GLU A 430 22.27 23.61 -1.27
C GLU A 430 20.72 23.57 -1.30
N PHE A 431 20.09 22.40 -1.10
CA PHE A 431 18.63 22.25 -0.95
C PHE A 431 18.17 22.42 0.52
N GLY A 432 19.12 22.64 1.43
CA GLY A 432 18.83 23.00 2.82
C GLY A 432 18.36 24.45 2.91
N VAL A 433 17.19 24.68 3.51
CA VAL A 433 16.60 26.02 3.68
C VAL A 433 16.22 26.27 5.14
N ASN A 434 16.18 27.54 5.54
CA ASN A 434 15.60 27.91 6.84
C ASN A 434 14.06 27.79 6.74
N GLN A 435 13.50 26.77 7.36
CA GLN A 435 12.07 26.44 7.21
C GLN A 435 11.13 27.32 8.04
N ASP A 436 11.67 28.06 9.01
CA ASP A 436 10.90 29.02 9.81
C ASP A 436 10.64 30.34 9.06
N GLU A 437 11.35 30.54 7.95
CA GLU A 437 11.24 31.70 7.09
C GLU A 437 10.53 31.38 5.76
N TRP A 438 10.00 32.41 5.11
CA TRP A 438 9.44 32.27 3.78
C TRP A 438 10.53 32.11 2.72
N ASN A 439 10.50 30.99 2.01
CA ASN A 439 11.45 30.66 0.95
C ASN A 439 10.83 30.81 -0.43
N ASN A 440 11.49 31.55 -1.31
CA ASN A 440 11.11 31.66 -2.72
C ASN A 440 11.78 30.53 -3.50
N LEU A 441 10.98 29.61 -4.01
CA LEU A 441 11.45 28.45 -4.75
C LEU A 441 11.05 28.56 -6.21
N LYS A 442 11.99 28.20 -7.10
CA LYS A 442 11.76 28.18 -8.54
C LYS A 442 12.40 26.96 -9.16
N VAL A 443 11.62 26.21 -9.92
CA VAL A 443 12.07 25.11 -10.78
C VAL A 443 11.80 25.47 -12.23
N THR A 444 12.83 25.43 -13.06
CA THR A 444 12.72 25.64 -14.50
C THR A 444 13.07 24.34 -15.22
N ILE A 445 12.19 23.91 -16.12
CA ILE A 445 12.39 22.82 -17.05
C ILE A 445 12.31 23.39 -18.47
N SER A 446 13.40 23.24 -19.23
CA SER A 446 13.50 23.70 -20.61
C SER A 446 14.16 22.61 -21.45
N GLY A 447 13.34 21.85 -22.18
CA GLY A 447 13.74 20.66 -22.91
C GLY A 447 14.12 19.55 -21.93
N ASN A 448 15.39 19.15 -21.95
CA ASN A 448 15.94 18.17 -21.02
C ASN A 448 16.82 18.79 -19.92
N LEU A 449 16.78 20.12 -19.75
CA LEU A 449 17.52 20.83 -18.71
C LEU A 449 16.57 21.16 -17.55
N VAL A 450 16.99 20.86 -16.32
CA VAL A 450 16.33 21.28 -15.09
C VAL A 450 17.26 22.21 -14.30
N GLU A 451 16.70 23.31 -13.79
CA GLU A 451 17.37 24.29 -12.95
C GLU A 451 16.53 24.57 -11.72
N VAL A 452 17.16 24.64 -10.55
CA VAL A 452 16.48 24.96 -9.27
C VAL A 452 17.12 26.20 -8.66
N PHE A 453 16.26 27.12 -8.22
CA PHE A 453 16.65 28.34 -7.54
C PHE A 453 15.94 28.43 -6.20
N ILE A 454 16.69 28.82 -5.17
CA ILE A 454 16.20 29.10 -3.82
C ILE A 454 16.59 30.53 -3.50
N ASN A 455 15.62 31.36 -3.12
CA ASN A 455 15.83 32.77 -2.78
C ASN A 455 16.66 33.51 -3.84
N LYS A 456 16.32 33.29 -5.12
CA LYS A 456 16.96 33.84 -6.34
C LYS A 456 18.38 33.32 -6.63
N ARG A 457 18.98 32.47 -5.79
CA ARG A 457 20.26 31.80 -6.04
C ARG A 457 20.03 30.47 -6.76
N GLN A 458 20.73 30.22 -7.86
CA GLN A 458 20.71 28.92 -8.52
C GLN A 458 21.48 27.91 -7.67
N VAL A 459 20.81 26.85 -7.22
CA VAL A 459 21.38 25.80 -6.37
C VAL A 459 21.59 24.48 -7.11
N PHE A 460 20.94 24.30 -8.27
CA PHE A 460 21.04 23.09 -9.06
C PHE A 460 20.88 23.37 -10.55
N LYS A 461 21.61 22.61 -11.37
CA LYS A 461 21.46 22.59 -12.83
C LYS A 461 21.92 21.25 -13.39
N ASN A 462 21.06 20.54 -14.10
CA ASN A 462 21.44 19.28 -14.75
C ASN A 462 20.54 18.91 -15.92
N ARG A 463 20.95 17.88 -16.67
CA ARG A 463 20.11 17.23 -17.67
C ARG A 463 19.41 16.02 -17.10
N PHE A 464 18.21 15.75 -17.58
CA PHE A 464 17.42 14.58 -17.21
C PHE A 464 16.96 13.79 -18.44
N VAL A 465 16.35 12.64 -18.19
CA VAL A 465 15.77 11.75 -19.20
C VAL A 465 14.28 11.62 -18.90
N LEU A 466 13.45 11.86 -19.91
CA LEU A 466 12.02 11.65 -19.83
C LEU A 466 11.69 10.16 -19.88
N LYS A 467 10.65 9.76 -19.17
CA LYS A 467 10.12 8.40 -19.24
C LYS A 467 9.29 8.20 -20.51
N GLU A 468 8.42 9.17 -20.77
CA GLU A 468 7.52 9.22 -21.90
C GLU A 468 7.68 10.56 -22.62
N LYS A 469 7.12 10.69 -23.83
CA LYS A 469 7.07 12.00 -24.50
C LYS A 469 6.41 13.04 -23.58
N ALA A 470 7.00 14.24 -23.49
CA ALA A 470 6.43 15.33 -22.71
C ALA A 470 4.99 15.63 -23.14
N ALA A 471 4.11 15.81 -22.16
CA ALA A 471 2.72 16.19 -22.35
C ALA A 471 2.36 17.43 -21.51
N GLU A 472 1.11 17.86 -21.59
CA GLU A 472 0.58 18.96 -20.78
C GLU A 472 0.63 18.63 -19.29
N ILE A 473 1.12 19.57 -18.48
CA ILE A 473 1.03 19.52 -17.02
C ILE A 473 -0.45 19.58 -16.63
N VAL A 474 -0.86 18.62 -15.81
CA VAL A 474 -2.23 18.54 -15.32
C VAL A 474 -2.35 18.45 -13.81
N ASP A 475 -1.23 18.28 -13.10
CA ASP A 475 -1.23 18.09 -11.66
C ASP A 475 -0.03 18.79 -11.05
N ILE A 476 -0.26 19.64 -10.05
CA ILE A 476 0.79 20.24 -9.22
C ILE A 476 0.45 20.00 -7.76
N ARG A 477 1.47 19.74 -6.94
CA ARG A 477 1.31 19.48 -5.50
C ARG A 477 2.41 20.14 -4.70
N PHE A 478 2.02 20.57 -3.52
CA PHE A 478 2.90 20.84 -2.40
C PHE A 478 2.71 19.73 -1.38
N ILE A 479 3.81 19.20 -0.88
CA ILE A 479 3.80 18.16 0.15
C ILE A 479 4.69 18.65 1.28
N PHE A 480 4.16 18.67 2.49
CA PHE A 480 4.87 19.18 3.67
C PHE A 480 4.90 18.11 4.73
N ASN A 481 6.07 17.79 5.28
CA ASN A 481 6.17 17.05 6.53
C ASN A 481 5.89 18.01 7.69
N GLY A 482 4.61 18.24 7.96
CA GLY A 482 4.13 19.39 8.73
C GLY A 482 2.96 20.05 8.02
N ALA A 483 2.60 21.24 8.49
CA ALA A 483 1.36 21.89 8.07
C ALA A 483 1.55 22.59 6.73
N GLY A 484 2.74 23.17 6.57
CA GLY A 484 3.11 23.97 5.43
C GLY A 484 2.24 25.22 5.25
N SER A 485 2.85 26.23 4.67
CA SER A 485 2.15 27.43 4.24
C SER A 485 2.63 27.81 2.86
N ILE A 486 1.72 28.25 2.01
CA ILE A 486 1.99 28.73 0.66
C ILE A 486 1.42 30.14 0.53
N ASP A 487 2.28 31.10 0.23
CA ASP A 487 1.93 32.52 0.07
C ASP A 487 1.45 32.80 -1.35
N TRP A 488 2.17 32.29 -2.36
CA TRP A 488 1.76 32.44 -3.75
C TRP A 488 2.31 31.32 -4.63
N VAL A 489 1.67 31.13 -5.78
CA VAL A 489 2.05 30.16 -6.80
C VAL A 489 2.01 30.83 -8.17
N LYS A 490 3.02 30.57 -9.00
CA LYS A 490 3.07 31.04 -10.39
C LYS A 490 3.63 29.96 -11.30
N ILE A 491 2.89 29.65 -12.35
CA ILE A 491 3.28 28.73 -13.41
C ILE A 491 3.38 29.50 -14.72
N SER A 492 4.49 29.34 -15.42
CA SER A 492 4.72 29.96 -16.72
C SER A 492 5.39 29.00 -17.69
N ASN A 493 5.31 29.32 -18.98
CA ASN A 493 6.08 28.64 -20.00
C ASN A 493 7.54 29.14 -19.98
N SER A 494 8.51 28.24 -19.86
CA SER A 494 9.93 28.56 -19.66
C SER A 494 10.62 29.18 -20.88
N TYR A 495 10.07 28.99 -22.08
CA TYR A 495 10.60 29.59 -23.31
C TYR A 495 10.04 30.99 -23.58
N THR A 496 8.76 31.21 -23.28
CA THR A 496 8.06 32.46 -23.62
C THR A 496 7.89 33.40 -22.44
N GLY A 497 8.03 32.92 -21.20
CA GLY A 497 7.71 33.66 -19.99
C GLY A 497 6.21 33.89 -19.77
N LYS A 498 5.33 33.37 -20.66
CA LYS A 498 3.88 33.54 -20.53
C LYS A 498 3.39 32.84 -19.27
N ILE A 499 2.79 33.59 -18.37
CA ILE A 499 2.11 33.07 -17.17
C ILE A 499 0.83 32.34 -17.62
N VAL A 500 0.69 31.10 -17.19
CA VAL A 500 -0.49 30.26 -17.48
C VAL A 500 -1.37 30.04 -16.25
N TYR A 501 -0.80 30.21 -15.06
CA TYR A 501 -1.53 30.18 -13.80
C TYR A 501 -0.80 31.03 -12.76
N GLN A 502 -1.55 31.77 -11.96
CA GLN A 502 -1.03 32.50 -10.81
C GLN A 502 -2.13 32.65 -9.76
N THR A 503 -1.77 32.57 -8.49
CA THR A 503 -2.63 32.95 -7.37
C THR A 503 -1.77 33.46 -6.22
N ASN A 504 -2.32 34.42 -5.47
CA ASN A 504 -1.79 34.89 -4.18
C ASN A 504 -2.75 34.53 -3.03
N PHE A 505 -3.71 33.64 -3.27
CA PHE A 505 -4.74 33.21 -2.31
C PHE A 505 -5.53 34.34 -1.63
N ASP A 506 -5.69 35.49 -2.28
CA ASP A 506 -6.52 36.59 -1.77
C ASP A 506 -8.00 36.15 -1.72
N GLU A 507 -8.69 36.41 -0.59
CA GLU A 507 -10.07 35.94 -0.34
C GLU A 507 -11.07 36.40 -1.43
N ASP A 508 -10.83 37.56 -2.04
CA ASP A 508 -11.64 38.12 -3.12
C ASP A 508 -11.51 37.38 -4.46
N GLU A 509 -10.42 36.64 -4.71
CA GLU A 509 -10.30 35.80 -5.91
C GLU A 509 -11.28 34.62 -5.89
N ASN A 510 -11.65 34.14 -4.70
CA ASN A 510 -12.53 32.98 -4.51
C ASN A 510 -14.03 33.31 -4.54
N LEU A 511 -14.42 34.59 -4.38
CA LEU A 511 -15.82 35.04 -4.38
C LEU A 511 -16.31 35.52 -5.75
N ARG A 512 -15.42 35.72 -6.73
CA ARG A 512 -15.74 36.31 -8.05
C ARG A 512 -15.90 35.31 -9.19
N LYS A 513 -15.96 34.01 -8.93
CA LYS A 513 -16.17 32.94 -9.93
C LYS A 513 -17.09 31.86 -9.38
#